data_AF-A0A0F9KDU3-F1
#
_entry.id   AF-A0A0F9KDU3-F1
#
_cell.length_a   1.000
_cell.length_b   1.000
_cell.length_c   1.000
_cell.angle_alpha   90.00
_cell.angle_beta   90.00
_cell.angle_gamma   90.00
#
_symmetry.space_group_name_H-M   'P 1'
#
loop_
_entity.id
_entity.type
_entity.pdbx_description
1 polymer ?
#
loop_
_entity_poly.entity_id
_entity_poly.type
_entity_poly.pdbx_seq_one_letter_code
_entity_poly.pdbx_strand_id
1 'polypeptide(L)'
;PSPSKLELATHAQQALYSGEFKADLAGSDALHYGNGQVRLTNAMISFDGTLSPGPDYQLYLANRFIDNEADFLAYKGTMTRVASVNTFDGFIIKVPADINIARFNTVIVWCESFEQFITAAQYQ
;
A
#
# COMPACT_ATOMS: atom_id res chain seq x y z
N PRO A 1 4.64 -15.39 5.65
CA PRO A 1 4.73 -14.91 7.06
C PRO A 1 5.04 -13.41 7.03
N SER A 2 4.60 -12.65 8.04
CA SER A 2 5.00 -11.25 8.17
C SER A 2 6.52 -11.13 8.37
N PRO A 3 7.16 -10.06 7.85
CA PRO A 3 8.57 -9.81 8.06
C PRO A 3 8.86 -9.50 9.55
N SER A 4 10.09 -9.74 9.97
CA SER A 4 10.58 -9.31 11.28
C SER A 4 10.79 -7.80 11.34
N LYS A 5 10.78 -7.24 12.56
CA LYS A 5 11.12 -5.82 12.78
C LYS A 5 12.51 -5.45 12.27
N LEU A 6 13.47 -6.38 12.33
CA LEU A 6 14.83 -6.14 11.85
C LEU A 6 14.88 -6.03 10.31
N GLU A 7 14.13 -6.89 9.60
CA GLU A 7 14.01 -6.82 8.14
C GLU A 7 13.37 -5.49 7.71
N LEU A 8 12.27 -5.10 8.37
CA LEU A 8 11.59 -3.82 8.12
C LEU A 8 12.52 -2.63 8.40
N ALA A 9 13.22 -2.62 9.53
CA ALA A 9 14.16 -1.56 9.88
C ALA A 9 15.37 -1.48 8.91
N THR A 10 15.82 -2.62 8.39
CA THR A 10 16.89 -2.67 7.39
C THR A 10 16.43 -2.07 6.06
N HIS A 11 15.25 -2.44 5.59
CA HIS A 11 14.67 -1.86 4.38
C HIS A 11 14.40 -0.36 4.54
N ALA A 12 13.91 0.06 5.71
CA ALA A 12 13.60 1.46 6.00
C ALA A 12 14.81 2.40 5.88
N GLN A 13 16.03 1.92 6.16
CA GLN A 13 17.27 2.70 6.01
C GLN A 13 17.64 2.98 4.55
N GLN A 14 17.12 2.18 3.61
CA GLN A 14 17.40 2.29 2.18
C GLN A 14 16.29 3.03 1.41
N ALA A 15 15.21 3.39 2.11
CA ALA A 15 14.02 3.98 1.52
C ALA A 15 14.33 5.32 0.83
N LEU A 16 13.88 5.45 -0.42
CA LEU A 16 13.90 6.70 -1.18
C LEU A 16 12.71 7.58 -0.82
N TYR A 17 11.58 6.95 -0.51
CA TYR A 17 10.33 7.61 -0.16
C TYR A 17 9.69 6.97 1.07
N SER A 18 8.84 7.75 1.75
CA SER A 18 8.05 7.29 2.87
C SER A 18 6.67 7.92 2.87
N GLY A 19 5.67 7.17 3.29
CA GLY A 19 4.32 7.66 3.56
C GLY A 19 3.71 6.90 4.74
N GLU A 20 2.54 7.33 5.18
CA GLU A 20 1.83 6.73 6.31
C GLU A 20 0.44 6.27 5.88
N PHE A 21 0.15 4.98 6.06
CA PHE A 21 -1.21 4.48 6.03
C PHE A 21 -1.94 4.94 7.27
N LYS A 22 -3.13 5.50 7.09
CA LYS A 22 -4.00 6.01 8.15
C LYS A 22 -5.30 5.22 8.20
N ALA A 23 -5.78 4.99 9.42
CA ALA A 23 -6.99 4.21 9.66
C ALA A 23 -8.28 5.00 9.44
N ASP A 24 -8.19 6.33 9.36
CA ASP A 24 -9.30 7.28 9.31
C ASP A 24 -9.39 8.05 7.98
N LEU A 25 -8.98 7.41 6.88
CA LEU A 25 -9.18 7.96 5.53
C LEU A 25 -10.66 7.94 5.13
N ALA A 26 -11.01 8.72 4.10
CA ALA A 26 -12.40 8.93 3.69
C ALA A 26 -13.16 7.64 3.35
N GLY A 27 -12.48 6.63 2.79
CA GLY A 27 -13.03 5.30 2.51
C GLY A 27 -12.68 4.22 3.53
N SER A 28 -12.03 4.55 4.64
CA SER A 28 -11.72 3.58 5.70
C SER A 28 -12.84 3.51 6.74
N ASP A 29 -13.00 2.34 7.35
CA ASP A 29 -13.96 2.10 8.43
C ASP A 29 -13.39 1.11 9.48
N ALA A 30 -14.20 0.71 10.45
CA ALA A 30 -13.77 -0.18 11.54
C ALA A 30 -13.38 -1.61 11.08
N LEU A 31 -13.78 -2.01 9.87
CA LEU A 31 -13.52 -3.31 9.25
C LEU A 31 -12.50 -3.22 8.10
N HIS A 32 -12.33 -2.05 7.49
CA HIS A 32 -11.45 -1.82 6.35
C HIS A 32 -10.48 -0.67 6.65
N TYR A 33 -9.31 -1.01 7.18
CA TYR A 33 -8.33 -0.01 7.60
C TYR A 33 -6.89 -0.48 7.46
N GLY A 34 -5.99 0.48 7.50
CA GLY A 34 -4.56 0.25 7.66
C GLY A 34 -3.91 1.38 8.44
N ASN A 35 -2.95 1.05 9.29
CA ASN A 35 -2.21 2.03 10.07
C ASN A 35 -0.73 1.66 10.15
N GLY A 36 0.15 2.59 9.77
CA GLY A 36 1.59 2.43 9.92
C GLY A 36 2.40 2.97 8.74
N GLN A 37 3.71 2.72 8.78
CA GLN A 37 4.66 3.35 7.88
C GLN A 37 4.90 2.52 6.62
N VAL A 38 4.83 3.19 5.47
CA VAL A 38 5.18 2.63 4.17
C VAL A 38 6.49 3.25 3.70
N ARG A 39 7.41 2.40 3.22
CA ARG A 39 8.74 2.78 2.74
C ARG A 39 8.93 2.21 1.35
N LEU A 40 9.45 3.02 0.43
CA LEU A 40 9.65 2.60 -0.95
C LEU A 40 11.11 2.76 -1.37
N THR A 41 11.61 1.74 -2.04
CA THR A 41 12.81 1.77 -2.89
C THR A 41 12.41 1.41 -4.31
N ASN A 42 13.30 1.60 -5.28
CA ASN A 42 13.02 1.17 -6.66
C ASN A 42 12.74 -0.34 -6.78
N ALA A 43 13.19 -1.15 -5.83
CA ALA A 43 13.08 -2.60 -5.89
C ALA A 43 12.00 -3.18 -4.96
N MET A 44 11.60 -2.45 -3.92
CA MET A 44 10.76 -2.98 -2.85
C MET A 44 9.88 -1.91 -2.20
N ILE A 45 8.70 -2.34 -1.76
CA ILE A 45 7.79 -1.57 -0.90
C ILE A 45 7.64 -2.35 0.41
N SER A 46 7.91 -1.71 1.54
CA SER A 46 7.68 -2.30 2.86
C SER A 46 6.62 -1.53 3.63
N PHE A 47 5.85 -2.25 4.42
CA PHE A 47 4.90 -1.71 5.38
C PHE A 47 5.21 -2.25 6.77
N ASP A 48 5.33 -1.35 7.74
CA ASP A 48 5.45 -1.64 9.17
C ASP A 48 4.22 -1.08 9.88
N GLY A 49 3.30 -1.97 10.24
CA GLY A 49 2.01 -1.62 10.80
C GLY A 49 0.99 -2.74 10.72
N THR A 50 -0.29 -2.39 10.85
CA THR A 50 -1.41 -3.34 10.81
C THR A 50 -2.42 -2.95 9.74
N LEU A 51 -2.95 -3.95 9.04
CA LEU A 51 -4.11 -3.90 8.15
C LEU A 51 -5.25 -4.71 8.78
N SER A 52 -6.49 -4.34 8.49
CA SER A 52 -7.60 -5.27 8.63
C SER A 52 -7.36 -6.53 7.77
N PRO A 53 -7.78 -7.73 8.20
CA PRO A 53 -7.66 -8.92 7.38
C PRO A 53 -8.72 -8.96 6.27
N GLY A 54 -8.35 -9.49 5.10
CA GLY A 54 -9.28 -9.70 3.98
C GLY A 54 -8.79 -10.72 2.96
N PRO A 55 -9.67 -11.18 2.06
CA PRO A 55 -9.37 -12.35 1.21
C PRO A 55 -8.46 -12.06 0.01
N ASP A 56 -8.42 -10.81 -0.48
CA ASP A 56 -7.84 -10.51 -1.78
C ASP A 56 -7.25 -9.09 -1.85
N TYR A 57 -6.31 -8.80 -0.96
CA TYR A 57 -5.68 -7.49 -0.91
C TYR A 57 -4.64 -7.36 -2.01
N GLN A 58 -4.70 -6.25 -2.73
CA GLN A 58 -3.80 -5.90 -3.80
C GLN A 58 -3.19 -4.53 -3.53
N LEU A 59 -1.88 -4.43 -3.79
CA LEU A 59 -1.14 -3.18 -3.68
C LEU A 59 -1.11 -2.48 -5.04
N TYR A 60 -1.53 -1.22 -5.06
CA TYR A 60 -1.56 -0.37 -6.25
C TYR A 60 -0.69 0.87 -6.08
N LEU A 61 -0.19 1.39 -7.20
CA LEU A 61 0.44 2.70 -7.30
C LEU A 61 -0.40 3.64 -8.17
N ALA A 62 -0.62 4.86 -7.69
CA ALA A 62 -1.36 5.91 -8.36
C ALA A 62 -0.55 7.21 -8.43
N ASN A 63 -0.75 8.01 -9.48
CA ASN A 63 -0.09 9.30 -9.68
C ASN A 63 -0.81 10.49 -9.01
N ARG A 64 -1.86 10.19 -8.26
CA ARG A 64 -2.63 11.14 -7.46
C ARG A 64 -3.05 10.46 -6.15
N PHE A 65 -3.33 11.27 -5.15
CA PHE A 65 -3.88 10.77 -3.90
C PHE A 65 -5.32 10.30 -4.10
N ILE A 66 -5.60 9.09 -3.60
CA ILE A 66 -6.89 8.40 -3.66
C ILE A 66 -7.08 7.78 -2.29
N ASP A 67 -8.15 8.17 -1.61
CA ASP A 67 -8.40 7.79 -0.22
C ASP A 67 -9.81 7.23 0.00
N ASN A 68 -10.52 6.92 -1.08
CA ASN A 68 -11.88 6.39 -1.07
C ASN A 68 -12.16 5.46 -2.26
N GLU A 69 -13.25 4.70 -2.15
CA GLU A 69 -13.65 3.65 -3.09
C GLU A 69 -14.11 4.20 -4.43
N ALA A 70 -14.90 5.28 -4.40
CA ALA A 70 -15.45 5.89 -5.61
C ALA A 70 -14.34 6.38 -6.54
N ASP A 71 -13.35 7.08 -5.98
CA ASP A 71 -12.18 7.54 -6.72
C ASP A 71 -11.28 6.36 -7.13
N PHE A 72 -11.12 5.33 -6.28
CA PHE A 72 -10.39 4.14 -6.67
C PHE A 72 -10.99 3.50 -7.91
N LEU A 73 -12.31 3.24 -7.92
CA LEU A 73 -13.01 2.64 -9.06
C LEU A 73 -12.93 3.53 -10.31
N ALA A 74 -13.10 4.85 -10.15
CA ALA A 74 -13.03 5.79 -11.26
C ALA A 74 -11.64 5.85 -11.92
N TYR A 75 -10.57 5.71 -11.14
CA TYR A 75 -9.19 5.85 -11.61
C TYR A 75 -8.42 4.53 -11.74
N LYS A 76 -9.00 3.39 -11.36
CA LYS A 76 -8.31 2.07 -11.33
C LYS A 76 -7.59 1.73 -12.63
N GLY A 77 -8.22 2.01 -13.78
CA GLY A 77 -7.63 1.77 -15.11
C GLY A 77 -6.36 2.57 -15.42
N THR A 78 -6.04 3.59 -14.61
CA THR A 78 -4.82 4.41 -14.73
C THR A 78 -3.74 4.01 -13.72
N MET A 79 -4.09 3.16 -12.74
CA MET A 79 -3.19 2.72 -11.68
C MET A 79 -2.36 1.52 -12.12
N THR A 80 -1.28 1.26 -11.40
CA THR A 80 -0.44 0.08 -11.64
C THR A 80 -0.52 -0.87 -10.45
N ARG A 81 -1.01 -2.08 -10.70
CA ARG A 81 -0.98 -3.16 -9.70
C ARG A 81 0.46 -3.65 -9.51
N VAL A 82 0.92 -3.72 -8.26
CA VAL A 82 2.26 -4.19 -7.90
C VAL A 82 2.23 -5.68 -7.57
N ALA A 83 1.47 -6.07 -6.55
CA ALA A 83 1.39 -7.45 -6.07
C ALA A 83 0.18 -7.68 -5.14
N SER A 84 -0.08 -8.94 -4.80
CA SER A 84 -0.96 -9.31 -3.70
C SER A 84 -0.33 -9.06 -2.34
N VAL A 85 -1.14 -8.68 -1.35
CA VAL A 85 -0.78 -8.55 0.07
C VAL A 85 -1.44 -9.69 0.84
N ASN A 86 -0.64 -10.57 1.42
CA ASN A 86 -1.14 -11.77 2.12
C ASN A 86 -0.79 -11.78 3.62
N THR A 87 -0.27 -10.68 4.14
CA THR A 87 0.10 -10.50 5.54
C THR A 87 -0.43 -9.16 6.02
N PHE A 88 -1.01 -9.16 7.23
CA PHE A 88 -1.73 -8.00 7.77
C PHE A 88 -0.96 -7.28 8.87
N ASP A 89 0.13 -7.87 9.39
CA ASP A 89 1.03 -7.24 10.38
C ASP A 89 2.37 -6.91 9.72
N GLY A 90 2.32 -6.07 8.68
CA GLY A 90 3.47 -5.69 7.88
C GLY A 90 3.74 -6.60 6.67
N PHE A 91 4.47 -6.05 5.68
CA PHE A 91 4.90 -6.77 4.49
C PHE A 91 6.17 -6.19 3.88
N ILE A 92 6.87 -6.98 3.06
CA ILE A 92 7.89 -6.51 2.11
C ILE A 92 7.56 -7.12 0.76
N ILE A 93 7.29 -6.29 -0.24
CA ILE A 93 6.87 -6.67 -1.57
C ILE A 93 7.91 -6.20 -2.58
N LYS A 94 8.27 -7.08 -3.52
CA LYS A 94 9.13 -6.70 -4.65
C LYS A 94 8.34 -5.88 -5.66
N VAL A 95 8.95 -4.79 -6.14
CA VAL A 95 8.44 -4.01 -7.25
C VAL A 95 8.89 -4.69 -8.55
N PRO A 96 7.97 -5.05 -9.46
CA PRO A 96 8.29 -5.49 -10.82
C PRO A 96 9.24 -4.51 -11.53
N ALA A 97 10.21 -5.03 -12.30
CA ALA A 97 11.29 -4.23 -12.88
C ALA A 97 10.83 -3.20 -13.92
N ASP A 98 9.64 -3.36 -14.47
CA ASP A 98 9.00 -2.45 -15.42
C ASP A 98 8.25 -1.28 -14.74
N ILE A 99 8.10 -1.32 -13.41
CA ILE A 99 7.44 -0.26 -12.63
C ILE A 99 8.48 0.75 -12.14
N ASN A 100 8.36 1.99 -12.63
CA ASN A 100 9.10 3.13 -12.09
C ASN A 100 8.26 3.87 -11.04
N ILE A 101 8.57 3.64 -9.75
CA ILE A 101 7.85 4.24 -8.63
C ILE A 101 7.88 5.78 -8.64
N ALA A 102 8.91 6.41 -9.23
CA ALA A 102 9.01 7.87 -9.27
C ALA A 102 7.90 8.54 -10.11
N ARG A 103 7.15 7.77 -10.92
CA ARG A 103 6.02 8.25 -11.73
C ARG A 103 4.70 8.34 -10.96
N PHE A 104 4.66 7.87 -9.72
CA PHE A 104 3.46 7.78 -8.88
C PHE A 104 3.70 8.53 -7.58
N ASN A 105 2.66 8.98 -6.88
CA ASN A 105 2.81 9.63 -5.58
C ASN A 105 2.08 8.90 -4.46
N THR A 106 1.28 7.88 -4.78
CA THR A 106 0.40 7.23 -3.81
C THR A 106 0.51 5.72 -3.92
N VAL A 107 0.54 5.06 -2.77
CA VAL A 107 0.39 3.61 -2.62
C VAL A 107 -0.95 3.32 -1.96
N ILE A 108 -1.67 2.32 -2.46
CA ILE A 108 -3.05 2.01 -2.06
C ILE A 108 -3.15 0.51 -1.81
N VAL A 109 -3.84 0.11 -0.74
CA VAL A 109 -4.26 -1.28 -0.52
C VAL A 109 -5.75 -1.37 -0.80
N TRP A 110 -6.13 -2.29 -1.69
CA TRP A 110 -7.49 -2.50 -2.17
C TRP A 110 -7.86 -3.97 -2.09
N CYS A 111 -9.08 -4.28 -1.64
CA CYS A 111 -9.63 -5.63 -1.70
C CYS A 111 -10.38 -5.83 -3.03
N GLU A 112 -9.82 -6.64 -3.93
CA GLU A 112 -10.45 -6.90 -5.23
C GLU A 112 -11.75 -7.69 -5.11
N SER A 113 -11.77 -8.72 -4.26
CA SER A 113 -12.94 -9.61 -4.12
C SER A 113 -14.18 -8.92 -3.54
N PHE A 114 -14.02 -7.85 -2.75
CA PHE A 114 -15.15 -7.13 -2.14
C PHE A 114 -15.33 -5.70 -2.64
N GLU A 115 -14.47 -5.25 -3.56
CA GLU A 115 -14.43 -3.87 -4.02
C GLU A 115 -14.36 -2.87 -2.86
N GLN A 116 -13.45 -3.12 -1.90
CA GLN A 116 -13.31 -2.31 -0.68
C GLN A 116 -11.96 -1.60 -0.61
N PHE A 117 -12.00 -0.32 -0.26
CA PHE A 117 -10.82 0.48 0.04
C PHE A 117 -10.31 0.15 1.43
N ILE A 118 -9.01 -0.12 1.58
CA ILE A 118 -8.42 -0.47 2.87
C ILE A 118 -7.67 0.73 3.46
N THR A 119 -6.69 1.24 2.72
CA THR A 119 -5.89 2.41 3.13
C THR A 119 -5.05 2.92 1.96
N ALA A 120 -4.52 4.13 2.09
CA ALA A 120 -3.58 4.71 1.14
C ALA A 120 -2.58 5.63 1.83
N ALA A 121 -1.43 5.85 1.19
CA ALA A 121 -0.42 6.79 1.64
C ALA A 121 0.13 7.55 0.44
N GLN A 122 0.15 8.88 0.53
CA GLN A 122 0.98 9.68 -0.34
C GLN A 122 2.43 9.61 0.16
N TYR A 123 3.39 9.34 -0.73
CA TYR A 123 4.80 9.16 -0.39
C TYR A 123 5.75 10.13 -1.12
N GLN A 124 5.24 10.95 -2.04
CA GLN A 124 5.94 12.06 -2.68
C GLN A 124 5.23 13.37 -2.41
#